data_AF-A4SU59-F1
#
_entry.id   AF-A4SU59-F1
#
_cell.length_a   1.000
_cell.length_b   1.000
_cell.length_c   1.000
_cell.angle_alpha   90.00
_cell.angle_beta   90.00
_cell.angle_gamma   90.00
#
_symmetry.space_group_name_H-M   'P 1'
#
loop_
_entity.id
_entity.type
_entity.pdbx_description
1 polymer ?
#
loop_
_entity_poly.entity_id
_entity_poly.type
_entity_poly.pdbx_seq_one_letter_code
_entity_poly.pdbx_strand_id
1 'polypeptide(L)'
;MVGAPKRWLIVLSEPTNQISIQTQRGDMPPSGPCFLPIMKEENMGLPNPYTLAETLEKPRYVLTETRRTDSLELLDKAVNKSREDDAYAKQLETALLHGSTLECWDLFSVFGDYNAPPRETFPPYPYKDAVNGIDSGMLAVKLEGQAPGAMQESIDFVKLMRGIA
;
A
#
# COMPACT_ATOMS: atom_id res chain seq x y z
N MET A 1 -13.12 32.96 59.26
CA MET A 1 -11.66 33.23 59.27
C MET A 1 -10.94 31.90 59.13
N VAL A 2 -9.81 31.90 58.43
CA VAL A 2 -8.94 30.73 58.07
C VAL A 2 -9.59 29.88 56.97
N GLY A 3 -9.02 29.66 55.78
CA GLY A 3 -7.66 29.82 55.27
C GLY A 3 -7.39 28.61 54.36
N ALA A 4 -7.70 28.70 53.07
CA ALA A 4 -7.45 27.63 52.11
C ALA A 4 -6.00 27.74 51.57
N PRO A 5 -5.27 26.61 51.40
CA PRO A 5 -3.84 26.61 51.09
C PRO A 5 -3.51 26.73 49.59
N LYS A 6 -2.59 27.67 49.31
CA LYS A 6 -1.39 27.66 48.43
C LYS A 6 -1.30 26.63 47.28
N ARG A 7 -1.27 27.12 46.02
CA ARG A 7 -0.10 27.24 45.09
C ARG A 7 0.10 25.97 44.23
N TRP A 8 0.24 25.97 42.90
CA TRP A 8 1.00 26.85 42.01
C TRP A 8 0.36 26.99 40.62
N LEU A 9 0.45 28.20 40.08
CA LEU A 9 0.33 28.55 38.67
C LEU A 9 1.55 27.96 37.93
N ILE A 10 1.34 27.21 36.84
CA ILE A 10 2.39 26.97 35.83
C ILE A 10 1.96 27.72 34.58
N VAL A 11 2.86 28.62 34.17
CA VAL A 11 2.81 29.44 32.96
C VAL A 11 3.86 28.88 32.01
N LEU A 12 3.41 28.52 30.80
CA LEU A 12 4.12 28.49 29.49
C LEU A 12 5.28 27.49 29.29
N SER A 13 5.23 26.69 28.21
CA SER A 13 5.54 27.15 26.84
C SER A 13 5.07 26.13 25.81
N GLU A 14 4.34 26.59 24.79
CA GLU A 14 3.99 25.81 23.60
C GLU A 14 5.23 25.60 22.72
N PRO A 15 5.48 24.41 22.15
CA PRO A 15 6.33 24.32 20.98
C PRO A 15 5.54 24.85 19.78
N THR A 16 5.85 26.11 19.47
CA THR A 16 5.51 26.84 18.26
C THR A 16 5.83 26.01 17.02
N ASN A 17 4.81 25.76 16.20
CA ASN A 17 5.01 25.77 14.75
C ASN A 17 3.74 26.31 14.07
N GLN A 18 3.36 27.53 14.47
CA GLN A 18 2.44 28.32 13.67
C GLN A 18 3.25 28.88 12.50
N ILE A 19 3.00 28.34 11.31
CA ILE A 19 3.40 28.97 10.06
C ILE A 19 2.58 30.26 9.95
N SER A 20 3.18 31.39 10.33
CA SER A 20 2.59 32.72 10.12
C SER A 20 2.49 33.00 8.62
N ILE A 21 1.28 32.90 8.05
CA ILE A 21 0.98 33.50 6.74
C ILE A 21 0.73 34.99 6.98
N GLN A 22 1.79 35.80 6.88
CA GLN A 22 1.63 37.24 6.70
C GLN A 22 1.33 37.52 5.22
N THR A 23 0.06 37.77 4.90
CA THR A 23 -0.33 38.37 3.62
C THR A 23 0.09 39.84 3.62
N GLN A 24 1.30 40.12 3.12
CA GLN A 24 1.66 41.45 2.62
C GLN A 24 0.89 41.67 1.31
N ARG A 25 -0.03 42.64 1.33
CA ARG A 25 -0.76 43.11 0.15
C ARG A 25 0.17 44.04 -0.61
N GLY A 26 0.70 43.59 -1.74
CA GLY A 26 1.52 44.41 -2.64
C GLY A 26 2.58 43.57 -3.32
N ASP A 27 2.57 43.60 -4.65
CA ASP A 27 3.54 43.02 -5.59
C ASP A 27 3.35 41.54 -5.94
N MET A 28 2.80 41.34 -7.13
CA MET A 28 2.68 40.07 -7.84
C MET A 28 4.06 39.61 -8.31
N PRO A 29 4.56 38.41 -7.94
CA PRO A 29 5.79 37.90 -8.51
C PRO A 29 5.56 37.38 -9.94
N PRO A 30 6.57 37.47 -10.82
CA PRO A 30 6.43 37.10 -12.22
C PRO A 30 6.19 35.60 -12.35
N SER A 31 5.40 35.23 -13.36
CA SER A 31 5.15 33.87 -13.80
C SER A 31 6.46 33.16 -14.19
N GLY A 32 7.11 32.53 -13.22
CA GLY A 32 8.17 31.53 -13.40
C GLY A 32 7.65 30.14 -13.06
N PRO A 33 8.27 29.06 -13.58
CA PRO A 33 7.77 27.71 -13.36
C PRO A 33 7.78 27.41 -11.87
N CYS A 34 6.65 26.92 -11.36
CA CYS A 34 6.48 26.49 -9.98
C CYS A 34 7.52 25.41 -9.64
N PHE A 35 8.65 25.83 -9.07
CA PHE A 35 9.55 24.92 -8.38
C PHE A 35 8.85 24.53 -7.07
N LEU A 36 8.05 23.46 -7.13
CA LEU A 36 7.64 22.76 -5.94
C LEU A 36 8.91 22.22 -5.26
N PRO A 37 9.08 22.39 -3.94
CA PRO A 37 10.18 21.75 -3.23
C PRO A 37 10.07 20.24 -3.44
N ILE A 38 11.14 19.62 -3.94
CA ILE A 38 11.26 18.17 -4.02
C ILE A 38 11.25 17.66 -2.58
N MET A 39 10.08 17.22 -2.12
CA MET A 39 9.99 16.46 -0.89
C MET A 39 10.81 15.19 -1.11
N LYS A 40 11.73 14.93 -0.19
CA LYS A 40 12.55 13.73 -0.16
C LYS A 40 11.63 12.52 -0.37
N GLU A 41 12.01 11.63 -1.27
CA GLU A 41 11.29 10.41 -1.66
C GLU A 41 11.20 9.46 -0.45
N GLU A 42 10.32 9.80 0.49
CA GLU A 42 9.93 8.98 1.61
C GLU A 42 8.84 8.06 1.05
N ASN A 43 9.17 6.78 0.94
CA ASN A 43 8.38 5.69 0.38
C ASN A 43 6.85 5.95 0.43
N MET A 44 6.27 6.49 -0.64
CA MET A 44 4.87 6.97 -0.72
C MET A 44 3.83 5.83 -0.71
N GLY A 45 4.25 4.61 -0.38
CA GLY A 45 3.40 3.44 -0.27
C GLY A 45 2.67 3.40 1.08
N LEU A 46 1.45 2.86 1.09
CA LEU A 46 0.73 2.61 2.34
C LEU A 46 1.53 1.60 3.19
N PRO A 47 1.87 1.92 4.46
CA PRO A 47 2.68 1.05 5.28
C PRO A 47 1.95 -0.27 5.53
N ASN A 48 2.69 -1.37 5.43
CA ASN A 48 2.19 -2.68 5.80
C ASN A 48 2.45 -2.92 7.31
N PRO A 49 1.41 -3.02 8.15
CA PRO A 49 1.60 -3.18 9.60
C PRO A 49 1.76 -4.65 10.03
N TYR A 50 1.77 -5.59 9.10
CA TYR A 50 1.82 -7.01 9.38
C TYR A 50 3.22 -7.60 9.19
N THR A 51 3.47 -8.73 9.85
CA THR A 51 4.65 -9.54 9.59
C THR A 51 4.62 -10.12 8.17
N LEU A 52 5.77 -10.61 7.67
CA LEU A 52 5.82 -11.28 6.36
C LEU A 52 4.86 -12.48 6.28
N ALA A 53 4.79 -13.29 7.35
CA ALA A 53 3.91 -14.45 7.41
C ALA A 53 2.44 -14.04 7.28
N GLU A 54 1.99 -13.06 8.07
CA GLU A 54 0.64 -12.52 7.97
C GLU A 54 0.38 -11.86 6.61
N THR A 55 1.38 -11.19 6.05
CA THR A 55 1.33 -10.57 4.72
C THR A 55 1.24 -11.60 3.60
N LEU A 56 1.65 -12.86 3.81
CA LEU A 56 1.45 -13.93 2.85
C LEU A 56 0.06 -14.58 3.01
N GLU A 57 -0.38 -14.78 4.26
CA GLU A 57 -1.67 -15.42 4.54
C GLU A 57 -2.88 -14.55 4.19
N LYS A 58 -2.82 -13.24 4.48
CA LYS A 58 -3.98 -12.36 4.26
C LYS A 58 -4.32 -12.16 2.78
N PRO A 59 -3.38 -11.90 1.86
CA PRO A 59 -3.67 -11.86 0.44
C PRO A 59 -4.13 -13.22 -0.08
N ARG A 60 -3.61 -14.34 0.41
CA ARG A 60 -4.14 -15.68 0.06
C ARG A 60 -5.61 -15.80 0.42
N TYR A 61 -6.00 -15.35 1.61
CA TYR A 61 -7.41 -15.30 2.01
C TYR A 61 -8.22 -14.42 1.05
N VAL A 62 -7.79 -13.18 0.79
CA VAL A 62 -8.49 -12.27 -0.14
C VAL A 62 -8.63 -12.87 -1.54
N LEU A 63 -7.57 -13.45 -2.10
CA LEU A 63 -7.58 -14.05 -3.43
C LEU A 63 -8.48 -15.29 -3.50
N THR A 64 -8.53 -16.09 -2.43
CA THR A 64 -9.43 -17.24 -2.29
C THR A 64 -10.89 -16.79 -2.27
N GLU A 65 -11.23 -15.86 -1.38
CA GLU A 65 -12.58 -15.34 -1.24
C GLU A 65 -13.08 -14.64 -2.51
N THR A 66 -12.17 -14.01 -3.26
CA THR A 66 -12.49 -13.33 -4.52
C THR A 66 -12.37 -14.21 -5.76
N ARG A 67 -12.15 -15.52 -5.60
CA ARG A 67 -12.00 -16.52 -6.68
C ARG A 67 -10.99 -16.08 -7.76
N ARG A 68 -9.80 -15.63 -7.33
CA ARG A 68 -8.68 -15.27 -8.20
C ARG A 68 -7.64 -16.40 -8.20
N THR A 69 -7.99 -17.51 -8.84
CA THR A 69 -7.16 -18.74 -8.88
C THR A 69 -5.78 -18.47 -9.49
N ASP A 70 -5.71 -17.76 -10.61
CA ASP A 70 -4.45 -17.53 -11.31
C ASP A 70 -3.49 -16.65 -10.50
N SER A 71 -4.04 -15.71 -9.72
CA SER A 71 -3.28 -14.91 -8.74
C SER A 71 -2.75 -15.77 -7.59
N LEU A 72 -3.54 -16.72 -7.08
CA LEU A 72 -3.09 -17.65 -6.04
C LEU A 72 -1.93 -18.51 -6.55
N GLU A 73 -2.08 -19.08 -7.75
CA GLU A 73 -1.03 -19.90 -8.38
C GLU A 73 0.27 -19.10 -8.60
N LEU A 74 0.16 -17.84 -9.02
CA LEU A 74 1.33 -16.97 -9.19
C LEU A 74 1.99 -16.62 -7.85
N LEU A 75 1.20 -16.34 -6.81
CA LEU A 75 1.72 -16.12 -5.46
C LEU A 75 2.42 -17.39 -4.91
N ASP A 76 1.85 -18.57 -5.16
CA ASP A 76 2.47 -19.85 -4.82
C ASP A 76 3.79 -20.08 -5.52
N LYS A 77 3.88 -19.74 -6.82
CA LYS A 77 5.15 -19.80 -7.56
C LYS A 77 6.21 -18.89 -6.95
N ALA A 78 5.85 -17.66 -6.57
CA ALA A 78 6.77 -16.74 -5.91
C ALA A 78 7.24 -17.27 -4.55
N VAL A 79 6.33 -17.82 -3.73
CA VAL A 79 6.68 -18.42 -2.43
C VAL A 79 7.53 -19.68 -2.58
N ASN A 80 7.29 -20.50 -3.61
CA ASN A 80 8.12 -21.67 -3.87
C ASN A 80 9.51 -21.25 -4.33
N LYS A 81 9.62 -20.26 -5.23
CA LYS A 81 10.92 -19.74 -5.67
C LYS A 81 11.73 -19.14 -4.51
N SER A 82 11.10 -18.44 -3.58
CA SER A 82 11.82 -17.89 -2.41
C SER A 82 12.39 -18.94 -1.47
N ARG A 83 11.91 -20.19 -1.53
CA ARG A 83 12.49 -21.31 -0.76
C ARG A 83 13.77 -21.85 -1.39
N GLU A 84 13.98 -21.59 -2.68
CA GLU A 84 15.10 -22.09 -3.48
C GLU A 84 16.17 -21.02 -3.73
N ASP A 85 15.82 -19.74 -3.58
CA ASP A 85 16.64 -18.59 -3.97
C ASP A 85 16.58 -17.49 -2.89
N ASP A 86 17.62 -17.42 -2.07
CA ASP A 86 17.74 -16.44 -0.97
C ASP A 86 17.72 -14.98 -1.45
N ALA A 87 18.23 -14.70 -2.65
CA ALA A 87 18.21 -13.36 -3.20
C ALA A 87 16.77 -12.97 -3.58
N TYR A 88 16.04 -13.90 -4.20
CA TYR A 88 14.62 -13.73 -4.49
C TYR A 88 13.78 -13.64 -3.19
N ALA A 89 14.12 -14.41 -2.16
CA ALA A 89 13.43 -14.34 -0.87
C ALA A 89 13.48 -12.95 -0.24
N LYS A 90 14.65 -12.30 -0.29
CA LYS A 90 14.81 -10.91 0.21
C LYS A 90 14.02 -9.92 -0.63
N GLN A 91 13.98 -10.11 -1.95
CA GLN A 91 13.18 -9.27 -2.84
C GLN A 91 11.69 -9.44 -2.56
N LEU A 92 11.21 -10.67 -2.39
CA LEU A 92 9.83 -10.98 -2.02
C LEU A 92 9.43 -10.29 -0.71
N GLU A 93 10.23 -10.45 0.34
CA GLU A 93 9.97 -9.80 1.63
C GLU A 93 9.93 -8.28 1.48
N THR A 94 10.91 -7.69 0.80
CA THR A 94 11.00 -6.24 0.60
C THR A 94 9.79 -5.72 -0.17
N ALA A 95 9.42 -6.38 -1.28
CA ALA A 95 8.29 -5.98 -2.11
C ALA A 95 6.95 -6.08 -1.35
N LEU A 96 6.75 -7.15 -0.57
CA LEU A 96 5.50 -7.34 0.17
C LEU A 96 5.36 -6.42 1.39
N LEU A 97 6.44 -6.12 2.09
CA LEU A 97 6.40 -5.28 3.31
C LEU A 97 6.54 -3.79 2.99
N HIS A 98 7.33 -3.44 1.98
CA HIS A 98 7.76 -2.06 1.74
C HIS A 98 7.57 -1.60 0.29
N GLY A 99 7.27 -2.51 -0.64
CA GLY A 99 7.16 -2.19 -2.06
C GLY A 99 5.89 -1.41 -2.43
N SER A 100 6.01 -0.67 -3.52
CA SER A 100 4.89 -0.10 -4.27
C SER A 100 4.36 -1.11 -5.30
N THR A 101 3.37 -0.70 -6.09
CA THR A 101 2.86 -1.48 -7.23
C THR A 101 3.97 -1.84 -8.22
N LEU A 102 4.96 -0.97 -8.45
CA LEU A 102 6.05 -1.24 -9.39
C LEU A 102 6.99 -2.34 -8.89
N GLU A 103 7.42 -2.30 -7.62
CA GLU A 103 8.25 -3.38 -7.04
C GLU A 103 7.49 -4.71 -7.00
N CYS A 104 6.18 -4.66 -6.83
CA CYS A 104 5.32 -5.84 -6.95
C CYS A 104 5.36 -6.42 -8.38
N TRP A 105 5.29 -5.58 -9.41
CA TRP A 105 5.39 -6.03 -10.80
C TRP A 105 6.75 -6.63 -11.13
N ASP A 106 7.83 -5.97 -10.71
CA ASP A 106 9.21 -6.44 -10.93
C ASP A 106 9.45 -7.79 -10.27
N LEU A 107 8.94 -7.99 -9.04
CA LEU A 107 9.03 -9.26 -8.31
C LEU A 107 8.45 -10.44 -9.11
N PHE A 108 7.32 -10.23 -9.80
CA PHE A 108 6.67 -11.31 -10.55
C PHE A 108 7.25 -11.50 -11.93
N SER A 109 7.93 -10.50 -12.53
CA SER A 109 8.45 -10.52 -13.91
C SER A 109 9.24 -11.78 -14.31
N VAL A 110 9.84 -12.48 -13.35
CA VAL A 110 10.51 -13.77 -13.55
C VAL A 110 9.58 -14.89 -14.04
N PHE A 111 8.27 -14.78 -13.83
CA PHE A 111 7.26 -15.77 -14.20
C PHE A 111 6.49 -15.44 -15.49
N GLY A 112 6.64 -14.22 -16.02
CA GLY A 112 5.92 -13.79 -17.21
C GLY A 112 6.07 -12.30 -17.51
N ASP A 113 5.61 -11.90 -18.69
CA ASP A 113 5.65 -10.51 -19.15
C ASP A 113 4.31 -9.81 -18.88
N TYR A 114 4.34 -8.81 -17.99
CA TYR A 114 3.17 -7.99 -17.64
C TYR A 114 2.65 -7.17 -18.82
N ASN A 115 3.53 -6.80 -19.76
CA ASN A 115 3.23 -5.97 -20.92
C ASN A 115 2.96 -6.80 -22.19
N ALA A 116 2.85 -8.11 -22.07
CA ALA A 116 2.55 -8.98 -23.20
C ALA A 116 1.26 -8.54 -23.93
N PRO A 117 1.19 -8.68 -25.27
CA PRO A 117 0.00 -8.36 -26.03
C PRO A 117 -1.18 -9.28 -25.62
N PRO A 118 -2.43 -8.86 -25.87
CA PRO A 118 -3.59 -9.70 -25.58
C PRO A 118 -3.53 -11.00 -26.38
N ARG A 119 -3.89 -12.11 -25.74
CA ARG A 119 -4.12 -13.37 -26.44
C ARG A 119 -5.54 -13.43 -27.02
N GLU A 120 -5.74 -14.26 -28.03
CA GLU A 120 -7.04 -14.42 -28.71
C GLU A 120 -8.12 -15.09 -27.83
N THR A 121 -7.72 -15.86 -26.82
CA THR A 121 -8.63 -16.60 -25.93
C THR A 121 -8.84 -15.90 -24.60
N PHE A 122 -10.04 -15.94 -24.04
CA PHE A 122 -10.31 -15.38 -22.70
C PHE A 122 -9.58 -16.13 -21.57
N PRO A 123 -9.07 -15.46 -20.50
CA PRO A 123 -8.88 -14.01 -20.39
C PRO A 123 -7.80 -13.49 -21.35
N PRO A 124 -7.95 -12.26 -21.90
CA PRO A 124 -7.00 -11.71 -22.88
C PRO A 124 -5.62 -11.41 -22.28
N TYR A 125 -5.52 -11.11 -20.97
CA TYR A 125 -4.26 -10.76 -20.31
C TYR A 125 -4.03 -11.60 -19.05
N PRO A 126 -3.94 -12.94 -19.15
CA PRO A 126 -3.98 -13.83 -17.99
C PRO A 126 -2.91 -13.49 -16.93
N TYR A 127 -1.69 -13.20 -17.37
CA TYR A 127 -0.59 -12.91 -16.46
C TYR A 127 -0.72 -11.53 -15.79
N LYS A 128 -1.06 -10.50 -16.57
CA LYS A 128 -1.34 -9.16 -16.04
C LYS A 128 -2.51 -9.16 -15.07
N ASP A 129 -3.57 -9.90 -15.39
CA ASP A 129 -4.74 -10.07 -14.53
C ASP A 129 -4.36 -10.76 -13.21
N ALA A 130 -3.48 -11.78 -13.27
CA ALA A 130 -2.96 -12.45 -12.08
C ALA A 130 -2.15 -11.50 -11.18
N VAL A 131 -1.20 -10.74 -11.75
CA VAL A 131 -0.40 -9.73 -11.02
C VAL A 131 -1.29 -8.65 -10.40
N ASN A 132 -2.24 -8.11 -11.16
CA ASN A 132 -3.18 -7.09 -10.67
C ASN A 132 -4.09 -7.62 -9.56
N GLY A 133 -4.46 -8.90 -9.64
CA GLY A 133 -5.18 -9.57 -8.57
C GLY A 133 -4.40 -9.60 -7.27
N ILE A 134 -3.10 -9.94 -7.32
CA ILE A 134 -2.20 -9.93 -6.16
C ILE A 134 -2.04 -8.52 -5.61
N ASP A 135 -1.75 -7.53 -6.47
CA ASP A 135 -1.59 -6.12 -6.07
C ASP A 135 -2.86 -5.58 -5.38
N SER A 136 -4.04 -5.88 -5.93
CA SER A 136 -5.33 -5.52 -5.31
C SER A 136 -5.53 -6.20 -3.95
N GLY A 137 -5.14 -7.48 -3.83
CA GLY A 137 -5.19 -8.22 -2.57
C GLY A 137 -4.26 -7.62 -1.52
N MET A 138 -3.04 -7.25 -1.92
CA MET A 138 -2.07 -6.56 -1.07
C MET A 138 -2.57 -5.19 -0.61
N LEU A 139 -3.22 -4.42 -1.49
CA LEU A 139 -3.84 -3.15 -1.12
C LEU A 139 -4.93 -3.35 -0.05
N ALA A 140 -5.81 -4.35 -0.23
CA ALA A 140 -6.84 -4.67 0.76
C ALA A 140 -6.24 -4.99 2.14
N VAL A 141 -5.14 -5.75 2.16
CA VAL A 141 -4.41 -6.06 3.39
C VAL A 141 -3.82 -4.81 4.03
N LYS A 142 -3.11 -3.97 3.27
CA LYS A 142 -2.54 -2.73 3.81
C LYS A 142 -3.63 -1.82 4.39
N LEU A 143 -4.81 -1.77 3.76
CA LEU A 143 -5.97 -1.00 4.24
C LEU A 143 -6.58 -1.54 5.54
N GLU A 144 -6.64 -2.86 5.74
CA GLU A 144 -7.09 -3.45 7.02
C GLU A 144 -6.29 -2.94 8.21
N GLY A 145 -4.99 -2.74 7.98
CA GLY A 145 -4.08 -2.18 8.97
C GLY A 145 -4.33 -0.72 9.31
N GLN A 146 -5.04 0.02 8.46
CA GLN A 146 -5.39 1.43 8.68
C GLN A 146 -6.81 1.58 9.23
N ALA A 147 -7.73 0.74 8.77
CA ALA A 147 -9.13 0.74 9.13
C ALA A 147 -9.63 -0.70 9.26
N PRO A 148 -9.87 -1.18 10.49
CA PRO A 148 -10.39 -2.53 10.72
C PRO A 148 -11.68 -2.76 9.93
N GLY A 149 -11.74 -3.88 9.18
CA GLY A 149 -12.86 -4.22 8.30
C GLY A 149 -12.68 -3.82 6.84
N ALA A 150 -11.72 -2.97 6.49
CA ALA A 150 -11.50 -2.53 5.11
C ALA A 150 -11.14 -3.69 4.16
N MET A 151 -10.45 -4.73 4.64
CA MET A 151 -10.19 -5.91 3.82
C MET A 151 -11.48 -6.69 3.52
N GLN A 152 -12.40 -6.79 4.49
CA GLN A 152 -13.68 -7.46 4.27
C GLN A 152 -14.55 -6.66 3.30
N GLU A 153 -14.61 -5.33 3.43
CA GLU A 153 -15.31 -4.47 2.46
C GLU A 153 -14.77 -4.64 1.04
N SER A 154 -13.44 -4.76 0.89
CA SER A 154 -12.81 -5.03 -0.41
C SER A 154 -13.23 -6.38 -1.00
N ILE A 155 -13.26 -7.43 -0.16
CA ILE A 155 -13.74 -8.77 -0.56
C ILE A 155 -15.20 -8.70 -1.00
N ASP A 156 -16.07 -8.10 -0.20
CA ASP A 156 -17.50 -8.00 -0.47
C ASP A 156 -17.78 -7.22 -1.74
N PHE A 157 -17.07 -6.11 -1.96
CA PHE A 157 -17.13 -5.34 -3.19
C PHE A 157 -16.76 -6.19 -4.41
N VAL A 158 -15.65 -6.92 -4.36
CA VAL A 158 -15.23 -7.78 -5.48
C VAL A 158 -16.22 -8.93 -5.70
N LYS A 159 -16.75 -9.54 -4.64
CA LYS A 159 -17.77 -10.59 -4.74
C LYS A 159 -19.03 -10.06 -5.43
N LEU A 160 -19.49 -8.88 -5.05
CA LEU A 160 -20.62 -8.19 -5.68
C LEU A 160 -20.36 -7.95 -7.17
N MET A 161 -19.21 -7.37 -7.52
CA MET A 161 -18.87 -7.04 -8.92
C MET A 161 -18.69 -8.27 -9.81
N ARG A 162 -18.32 -9.42 -9.22
CA ARG A 162 -18.10 -10.68 -9.96
C ARG A 162 -19.28 -11.64 -9.89
N GLY A 163 -20.36 -11.31 -9.18
CA GLY A 163 -21.50 -12.21 -8.98
C GLY A 163 -21.14 -13.49 -8.21
N ILE A 164 -20.20 -13.38 -7.27
CA ILE A 164 -19.80 -14.49 -6.40
C ILE A 164 -20.79 -14.56 -5.24
N ALA A 165 -21.59 -15.64 -5.22
CA ALA A 165 -22.44 -16.00 -4.09
C ALA A 165 -21.64 -16.60 -2.93
#